data_AF-A0A2E6PJF2-F1
#
_entry.id   AF-A0A2E6PJF2-F1
#
_cell.length_a   1.000
_cell.length_b   1.000
_cell.length_c   1.000
_cell.angle_alpha   90.00
_cell.angle_beta   90.00
_cell.angle_gamma   90.00
#
_symmetry.space_group_name_H-M   'P 1'
#
loop_
_entity.id
_entity.type
_entity.pdbx_description
1 polymer ?
#
loop_
_entity_poly.entity_id
_entity_poly.type
_entity_poly.pdbx_seq_one_letter_code
_entity_poly.pdbx_strand_id
1 'polypeptide(L)'
;MVEEPQQFELLEWMVIEELLGNTELEPGSYQKLRFEVAEAVITVRGTERISLVPSGKIRLVGSFEITSGATTIVTLGIDDEKSVVFWPGQGRH
;
A
#
# COMPACT_ATOMS: atom_id res chain seq x y z
N MET A 1 -7.36 12.85 -8.17
CA MET A 1 -5.90 12.58 -8.15
C MET A 1 -5.41 13.10 -6.82
N VAL A 2 -4.81 12.27 -5.96
CA VAL A 2 -4.19 12.79 -4.73
C VAL A 2 -2.91 13.47 -5.20
N GLU A 3 -2.80 14.79 -5.00
CA GLU A 3 -1.80 15.61 -5.69
C GLU A 3 -0.37 15.49 -5.13
N GLU A 4 -0.20 14.89 -3.94
CA GLU A 4 1.11 14.72 -3.28
C GLU A 4 1.28 13.30 -2.72
N PRO A 5 2.51 12.74 -2.74
CA PRO A 5 2.79 11.44 -2.15
C PRO A 5 2.57 11.47 -0.63
N GLN A 6 1.83 10.50 -0.11
CA GLN A 6 1.57 10.34 1.32
C GLN A 6 2.46 9.23 1.89
N GLN A 7 2.94 9.44 3.13
CA GLN A 7 3.77 8.48 3.86
C GLN A 7 2.92 7.79 4.93
N PHE A 8 3.09 6.47 5.06
CA PHE A 8 2.37 5.64 6.02
C PHE A 8 3.34 4.64 6.65
N GLU A 9 3.19 4.40 7.95
CA GLU A 9 3.87 3.29 8.62
C GLU A 9 3.06 2.02 8.40
N LEU A 10 3.66 0.96 7.85
CA LEU A 10 2.91 -0.25 7.47
C LEU A 10 3.04 -1.38 8.50
N LEU A 11 4.03 -1.31 9.40
CA LEU A 11 4.42 -2.41 10.29
C LEU A 11 4.22 -2.13 11.78
N GLU A 12 3.65 -0.97 12.15
CA GLU A 12 3.35 -0.71 13.55
C GLU A 12 2.16 -1.55 14.02
N TRP A 13 2.33 -2.19 15.18
CA TRP A 13 1.43 -3.20 15.72
C TRP A 13 0.00 -2.64 15.93
N MET A 14 -0.98 -3.41 15.44
CA MET A 14 -2.44 -3.22 15.53
C MET A 14 -3.04 -2.19 14.57
N VAL A 15 -3.72 -2.73 13.54
CA VAL A 15 -4.83 -2.13 12.78
C VAL A 15 -4.73 -0.61 12.66
N ILE A 16 -3.92 -0.16 11.71
CA ILE A 16 -3.90 1.24 11.31
C ILE A 16 -5.17 1.51 10.51
N GLU A 17 -6.14 2.21 11.10
CA GLU A 17 -7.29 2.78 10.40
C GLU A 17 -6.91 4.16 9.83
N GLU A 18 -5.89 4.20 8.98
CA GLU A 18 -5.50 5.43 8.27
C GLU A 18 -6.13 5.50 6.89
N LEU A 19 -6.60 6.70 6.54
CA LEU A 19 -7.12 6.98 5.20
C LEU A 19 -5.94 7.13 4.23
N LEU A 20 -5.71 6.10 3.41
CA LEU A 20 -4.64 6.12 2.39
C LEU A 20 -4.90 7.09 1.24
N GLY A 21 -6.14 7.55 1.11
CA GLY A 21 -6.54 8.54 0.11
C GLY A 21 -8.06 8.56 -0.10
N ASN A 22 -8.53 9.66 -0.67
CA ASN A 22 -9.92 9.84 -1.08
C ASN A 22 -9.96 10.38 -2.52
N THR A 23 -10.94 9.93 -3.29
CA THR A 23 -11.20 10.47 -4.62
C THR A 23 -12.65 10.25 -4.98
N GLU A 24 -13.22 11.18 -5.72
CA GLU A 24 -14.51 10.99 -6.36
C GLU A 24 -14.32 10.21 -7.66
N LEU A 25 -15.23 9.29 -7.93
CA LEU A 25 -15.26 8.45 -9.12
C LEU A 25 -16.71 8.34 -9.61
N GLU A 26 -16.86 8.14 -10.90
CA GLU A 26 -18.17 7.86 -11.50
C GLU A 26 -18.77 6.58 -10.92
N PRO A 27 -20.11 6.47 -10.83
CA PRO A 27 -20.76 5.23 -10.44
C PRO A 27 -20.38 4.07 -11.39
N GLY A 28 -20.12 2.90 -10.82
CA GLY A 28 -19.74 1.73 -11.61
C GLY A 28 -19.10 0.60 -10.81
N SER A 29 -18.79 -0.50 -11.51
CA SER A 29 -18.09 -1.66 -10.94
C SER A 29 -16.58 -1.57 -11.21
N TYR A 30 -15.81 -1.69 -10.15
CA TYR A 30 -14.36 -1.64 -10.17
C TYR A 30 -13.79 -2.97 -9.66
N GLN A 31 -12.63 -3.36 -10.17
CA GLN A 31 -12.00 -4.64 -9.84
C GLN A 31 -10.61 -4.50 -9.22
N LYS A 32 -10.01 -3.31 -9.35
CA LYS A 32 -8.61 -3.07 -8.99
C LYS A 32 -8.41 -1.63 -8.53
N LEU A 33 -7.66 -1.46 -7.44
CA LEU A 33 -7.02 -0.20 -7.05
C LEU A 33 -5.50 -0.37 -7.15
N ARG A 34 -4.82 0.71 -7.55
CA ARG A 34 -3.36 0.73 -7.70
C ARG A 34 -2.79 1.98 -7.05
N PHE A 35 -1.80 1.77 -6.20
CA PHE A 35 -0.99 2.81 -5.60
C PHE A 35 0.40 2.75 -6.24
N GLU A 36 0.91 3.89 -6.67
CA GLU A 36 2.30 4.01 -7.11
C GLU A 36 3.17 4.29 -5.89
N VAL A 37 4.23 3.51 -5.73
CA VAL A 37 5.15 3.67 -4.59
C VAL A 37 6.28 4.58 -5.04
N ALA A 38 6.31 5.79 -4.48
CA ALA A 38 7.40 6.73 -4.71
C ALA A 38 8.70 6.27 -4.01
N GLU A 39 8.58 5.86 -2.75
CA GLU A 39 9.69 5.39 -1.92
C GLU A 39 9.16 4.37 -0.91
N ALA A 40 10.00 3.42 -0.51
CA ALA A 40 9.75 2.55 0.62
C ALA A 40 10.96 2.58 1.55
N VAL A 41 10.72 2.79 2.84
CA VAL A 41 11.76 2.81 3.87
C VAL A 41 11.53 1.63 4.80
N ILE A 42 12.60 0.92 5.15
CA ILE A 42 12.58 -0.13 6.17
C ILE A 42 13.59 0.18 7.26
N THR A 43 13.24 -0.16 8.50
CA THR A 43 14.16 -0.06 9.64
C THR A 43 14.82 -1.41 9.89
N VAL A 44 16.14 -1.48 9.70
CA VAL A 44 16.94 -2.68 9.97
C VAL A 44 17.90 -2.37 11.10
N ARG A 45 17.72 -3.03 12.26
CA ARG A 45 18.56 -2.84 13.45
C ARG A 45 18.66 -1.37 13.89
N GLY A 46 17.54 -0.64 13.84
CA GLY A 46 17.47 0.78 14.21
C GLY A 46 18.07 1.75 13.19
N THR A 47 18.38 1.29 11.97
CA THR A 47 18.81 2.16 10.87
C THR A 47 17.81 2.09 9.72
N GLU A 48 17.30 3.23 9.29
CA GLU A 48 16.47 3.35 8.11
C GLU A 48 17.26 3.10 6.84
N ARG A 49 16.65 2.40 5.90
CA ARG A 49 17.20 2.12 4.57
C ARG A 49 16.10 2.23 3.54
N ILE A 50 16.42 2.88 2.42
CA ILE A 50 15.57 2.83 1.23
C ILE A 50 15.55 1.39 0.73
N SER A 51 14.34 0.87 0.56
CA SER A 51 14.04 -0.45 0.05
C SER A 51 13.49 -0.37 -1.36
N LEU A 52 13.71 -1.42 -2.15
CA LEU A 52 13.13 -1.55 -3.48
C LEU A 52 11.77 -2.25 -3.37
N VAL A 53 10.71 -1.64 -3.93
CA VAL A 53 9.47 -2.34 -4.25
C VAL A 53 9.55 -2.82 -5.70
N PRO A 54 9.76 -4.12 -5.99
CA PRO A 54 10.08 -4.58 -7.34
C PRO A 54 9.00 -4.27 -8.39
N SER A 55 7.74 -4.22 -7.99
CA SER A 55 6.61 -3.84 -8.85
C SER A 55 6.45 -2.33 -9.03
N GLY A 56 7.09 -1.52 -8.17
CA GLY A 56 6.85 -0.08 -7.98
C GLY A 56 5.41 0.26 -7.56
N LYS A 57 4.59 -0.75 -7.25
CA LYS A 57 3.13 -0.63 -7.17
C LYS A 57 2.54 -1.57 -6.12
N ILE A 58 1.62 -1.04 -5.31
CA ILE A 58 0.73 -1.83 -4.45
C ILE A 58 -0.61 -1.97 -5.17
N ARG A 59 -1.18 -3.17 -5.17
CA ARG A 59 -2.45 -3.48 -5.86
C ARG A 59 -3.42 -4.10 -4.90
N LEU A 60 -4.62 -3.54 -4.81
CA LEU A 60 -5.78 -4.24 -4.29
C LEU A 60 -6.55 -4.83 -5.45
N VAL A 61 -6.76 -6.14 -5.41
CA VAL A 61 -7.56 -6.88 -6.37
C VAL A 61 -8.81 -7.34 -5.64
N GLY A 62 -9.96 -6.86 -6.08
CA GLY A 62 -11.25 -7.12 -5.45
C GLY A 62 -12.34 -6.31 -6.14
N SER A 63 -13.52 -6.92 -6.29
CA SER A 63 -14.66 -6.25 -6.89
C SER A 63 -15.36 -5.37 -5.86
N PHE A 64 -15.57 -4.10 -6.20
CA PHE A 64 -16.37 -3.16 -5.41
C PHE A 64 -17.21 -2.28 -6.34
N GLU A 65 -18.31 -1.77 -5.82
CA GLU A 65 -19.25 -0.95 -6.56
C GLU A 65 -19.32 0.45 -5.94
N ILE A 66 -19.41 1.46 -6.81
CA ILE A 66 -19.67 2.84 -6.42
C ILE A 66 -21.06 3.18 -6.94
N THR A 67 -21.94 3.55 -6.02
CA THR A 67 -23.29 4.04 -6.33
C THR A 67 -23.29 5.57 -6.29
N SER A 68 -24.13 6.19 -7.11
CA SER A 68 -24.26 7.66 -7.15
C SER A 68 -24.58 8.23 -5.77
N GLY A 69 -23.79 9.22 -5.34
CA GLY A 69 -23.94 9.91 -4.06
C GLY A 69 -23.53 9.09 -2.83
N ALA A 70 -22.97 7.89 -3.00
CA ALA A 70 -22.53 7.03 -1.90
C ALA A 70 -21.01 7.09 -1.68
N THR A 71 -20.60 6.88 -0.43
CA THR A 71 -19.20 6.65 -0.08
C THR A 71 -18.95 5.15 0.05
N THR A 72 -18.05 4.62 -0.77
CA THR A 72 -17.58 3.23 -0.68
C THR A 72 -16.23 3.20 0.02
N ILE A 73 -16.13 2.47 1.15
CA ILE A 73 -14.88 2.27 1.89
C ILE A 73 -14.27 0.95 1.44
N VAL A 74 -12.99 0.98 1.02
CA VAL A 74 -12.21 -0.20 0.65
C VAL A 74 -11.03 -0.33 1.61
N THR A 75 -10.95 -1.45 2.33
CA THR A 75 -9.91 -1.70 3.32
C THR A 75 -8.74 -2.48 2.73
N LEU A 76 -7.51 -2.02 3.00
CA LEU A 76 -6.29 -2.76 2.70
C LEU A 76 -5.79 -3.49 3.95
N GLY A 77 -5.81 -4.81 3.89
CA GLY A 77 -5.11 -5.65 4.88
C GLY A 77 -3.68 -5.93 4.43
N ILE A 78 -2.71 -5.64 5.29
CA ILE A 78 -1.31 -6.04 5.10
C ILE A 78 -1.04 -7.18 6.07
N ASP A 79 -0.63 -8.32 5.54
CA ASP A 79 -0.12 -9.47 6.30
C ASP A 79 1.41 -9.38 6.23
N ASP A 80 2.03 -8.86 7.28
CA ASP A 80 3.47 -8.58 7.35
C ASP A 80 4.33 -9.83 7.13
N GLU A 81 3.94 -10.98 7.69
CA GLU A 81 4.61 -12.26 7.51
C GLU A 81 4.62 -12.75 6.05
N LYS A 82 3.58 -12.43 5.28
CA LYS A 82 3.47 -12.82 3.86
C LYS A 82 3.88 -11.74 2.87
N SER A 83 3.83 -10.47 3.27
CA SER A 83 3.98 -9.33 2.35
C SER A 83 5.40 -8.76 2.31
N VAL A 84 6.22 -9.02 3.34
CA VAL A 84 7.62 -8.55 3.41
C VAL A 84 8.58 -9.72 3.26
N VAL A 85 9.31 -9.76 2.15
CA VAL A 85 10.37 -10.77 1.92
C VAL A 85 11.73 -10.11 2.08
N PHE A 86 12.47 -10.51 3.12
CA PHE A 86 13.88 -10.12 3.27
C PHE A 86 14.75 -10.95 2.33
N TRP A 87 15.39 -10.30 1.35
CA TRP A 87 16.48 -10.90 0.59
C TRP A 87 17.82 -10.51 1.24
N PRO A 88 18.42 -11.37 2.09
CA PRO A 88 19.81 -11.18 2.47
C PRO A 88 20.63 -11.38 1.18
N GLY A 89 21.26 -10.31 0.69
CA GLY A 89 22.14 -10.41 -0.47
C GLY A 89 23.13 -11.55 -0.27
N GLN A 90 23.21 -12.49 -1.24
CA GLN A 90 24.20 -13.55 -1.18
C GLN A 90 25.59 -12.95 -1.33
N GLY A 91 26.29 -12.77 -0.22
CA GLY A 91 27.73 -12.58 -0.21
C GLY A 91 28.39 -13.83 -0.78
N ARG A 92 29.03 -13.69 -1.94
CA ARG A 92 29.87 -14.73 -2.54
C ARG A 92 31.15 -14.81 -1.70
N HIS A 93 31.35 -15.92 -0.98
CA HIS A 93 32.66 -16.31 -0.45
C HIS A 93 33.44 -17.09 -1.51
#